data_AF-A0A183TLP1-F1
#
_entry.id   AF-A0A183TLP1-F1
#
_cell.length_a   1.000
_cell.length_b   1.000
_cell.length_c   1.000
_cell.angle_alpha   90.00
_cell.angle_beta   90.00
_cell.angle_gamma   90.00
#
_symmetry.space_group_name_H-M   'P 1'
#
loop_
_entity.id
_entity.type
_entity.pdbx_description
1 polymer ?
#
loop_
_entity_poly.entity_id
_entity_poly.type
_entity_poly.pdbx_seq_one_letter_code
_entity_poly.pdbx_strand_id
1 'polypeptide(L)'
;MEEAGFNARVHDLLFADDCALNTVTKEDMQRSMDLFASGCADFGLTISTPKTVVMHQPPPTAKYNAPRINVNGAQFKNVETFAYLGGTMSRNTRIDDELAQRICKASQAFSRLQAFMCNRHGIHVNTKLKMYKVVVLATLIRSGGLDHLLEVIQEAESLPSQLILQNTEADMARQDP
;
A
#
# COMPACT_ATOMS: atom_id res chain seq x y z
N MET A 1 16.58 -30.25 -23.08
CA MET A 1 16.60 -29.04 -22.23
C MET A 1 15.13 -28.70 -22.02
N GLU A 2 14.59 -29.17 -20.90
CA GLU A 2 13.15 -29.21 -20.62
C GLU A 2 12.78 -27.92 -19.88
N GLU A 3 11.98 -27.06 -20.52
CA GLU A 3 11.28 -25.99 -19.82
C GLU A 3 10.19 -26.63 -18.96
N ALA A 4 10.48 -26.82 -17.67
CA ALA A 4 9.46 -27.11 -16.68
C ALA A 4 8.66 -25.84 -16.42
N GLY A 5 7.41 -25.84 -16.89
CA GLY A 5 6.48 -24.71 -16.83
C GLY A 5 6.33 -24.09 -15.45
N PHE A 6 6.46 -22.76 -15.42
CA PHE A 6 6.18 -21.90 -14.29
C PHE A 6 4.66 -21.86 -14.04
N ASN A 7 4.15 -22.71 -13.14
CA ASN A 7 2.73 -22.69 -12.76
C ASN A 7 2.54 -22.44 -11.25
N ALA A 8 3.35 -21.55 -10.67
CA ALA A 8 3.15 -21.00 -9.34
C ALA A 8 2.61 -19.57 -9.47
N ARG A 9 1.41 -19.29 -8.96
CA ARG A 9 0.89 -17.93 -8.85
C ARG A 9 1.54 -17.25 -7.65
N VAL A 10 2.60 -16.49 -7.92
CA VAL A 10 3.27 -15.63 -6.94
C VAL A 10 2.81 -14.21 -7.19
N HIS A 11 2.36 -13.53 -6.13
CA HIS A 11 2.08 -12.10 -6.16
C HIS A 11 3.24 -11.38 -5.46
N ASP A 12 3.90 -10.47 -6.19
CA ASP A 12 5.08 -9.76 -5.70
C ASP A 12 4.77 -8.28 -5.49
N LEU A 13 5.28 -7.74 -4.39
CA LEU A 13 5.21 -6.35 -4.00
C LEU A 13 6.64 -5.85 -3.80
N LEU A 14 7.11 -4.95 -4.67
CA LEU A 14 8.49 -4.45 -4.65
C LEU A 14 8.51 -2.94 -4.41
N PHE A 15 9.28 -2.48 -3.43
CA PHE A 15 9.55 -1.06 -3.20
C PHE A 15 10.96 -0.85 -2.66
N ALA A 16 11.80 -0.14 -3.42
CA ALA A 16 13.22 0.05 -3.09
C ALA A 16 13.92 -1.29 -2.78
N ASP A 17 14.48 -1.45 -1.57
CA ASP A 17 15.10 -2.69 -1.08
C ASP A 17 14.11 -3.65 -0.39
N ASP A 18 12.86 -3.22 -0.16
CA ASP A 18 11.83 -4.04 0.47
C ASP A 18 11.03 -4.84 -0.58
N CYS A 19 10.86 -6.13 -0.31
CA CYS A 19 10.07 -7.06 -1.14
C CYS A 19 9.13 -7.88 -0.26
N ALA A 20 7.90 -8.07 -0.72
CA ALA A 20 6.96 -9.04 -0.15
C ALA A 20 6.46 -10.00 -1.24
N LEU A 21 6.73 -11.29 -1.03
CA LEU A 21 6.27 -12.38 -1.88
C LEU A 21 5.03 -13.02 -1.24
N ASN A 22 4.01 -13.32 -2.04
CA ASN A 22 2.79 -13.98 -1.58
C ASN A 22 2.42 -15.17 -2.46
N THR A 23 2.14 -16.31 -1.83
CA THR A 23 1.72 -17.55 -2.50
C THR A 23 0.62 -18.23 -1.69
N VAL A 24 -0.14 -19.10 -2.36
CA VAL A 24 -1.22 -19.86 -1.72
C VAL A 24 -0.68 -21.07 -0.94
N THR A 25 0.43 -21.64 -1.37
CA THR A 25 1.02 -22.85 -0.76
C THR A 25 2.39 -22.57 -0.17
N LYS A 26 2.76 -23.36 0.85
CA LYS A 26 4.08 -23.29 1.50
C LYS A 26 5.18 -23.73 0.53
N GLU A 27 4.90 -24.73 -0.30
CA GLU A 27 5.83 -25.30 -1.26
C GLU A 27 6.19 -24.27 -2.34
N ASP A 28 5.20 -23.52 -2.83
CA ASP A 28 5.42 -22.42 -3.76
C ASP A 28 6.16 -21.26 -3.08
N MET A 29 5.87 -20.96 -1.81
CA MET A 29 6.60 -19.95 -1.05
C MET A 29 8.08 -20.29 -0.95
N GLN A 30 8.39 -21.54 -0.59
CA GLN A 30 9.77 -22.02 -0.48
C GLN A 30 10.49 -21.93 -1.83
N ARG A 31 9.87 -22.43 -2.89
CA ARG A 31 10.43 -22.34 -4.25
C ARG A 31 10.66 -20.89 -4.68
N SER A 32 9.68 -20.00 -4.46
CA SER A 32 9.79 -18.58 -4.83
C SER A 32 10.95 -17.91 -4.09
N MET A 33 11.13 -18.27 -2.82
CA MET A 33 12.19 -17.75 -1.99
C MET A 33 13.58 -18.26 -2.41
N ASP A 34 13.70 -19.54 -2.79
CA ASP A 34 14.95 -20.11 -3.30
C ASP A 34 15.36 -19.46 -4.63
N LEU A 35 14.39 -19.23 -5.52
CA LEU A 35 14.60 -18.51 -6.78
C LEU A 35 14.98 -17.04 -6.53
N PHE A 36 14.30 -16.37 -5.61
CA PHE A 36 14.61 -14.99 -5.25
C PHE A 36 16.02 -14.86 -4.66
N ALA A 37 16.43 -15.79 -3.77
CA ALA A 37 17.78 -15.85 -3.23
C ALA A 37 18.84 -16.08 -4.31
N SER A 38 18.58 -16.99 -5.25
CA SER A 38 19.47 -17.23 -6.40
C SER A 38 19.60 -15.97 -7.26
N GLY A 39 18.48 -15.33 -7.61
CA GLY A 39 18.49 -14.10 -8.39
C GLY A 39 19.22 -12.96 -7.68
N CYS A 40 18.99 -12.77 -6.38
CA CYS A 40 19.75 -11.79 -5.60
C CYS A 40 21.26 -12.05 -5.66
N ALA A 41 21.69 -13.31 -5.53
CA ALA A 41 23.11 -13.68 -5.57
C ALA A 41 23.75 -13.38 -6.94
N ASP A 42 23.02 -13.58 -8.03
CA ASP A 42 23.48 -13.26 -9.39
C ASP A 42 23.76 -11.75 -9.56
N PHE A 43 23.03 -10.90 -8.83
CA PHE A 43 23.26 -9.44 -8.78
C PHE A 43 24.20 -9.00 -7.64
N GLY A 44 24.82 -9.95 -6.91
CA GLY A 44 25.70 -9.64 -5.78
C GLY A 44 24.96 -9.13 -4.53
N LEU A 45 23.63 -9.32 -4.46
CA LEU A 45 22.80 -8.97 -3.31
C LEU A 45 22.69 -10.16 -2.35
N THR A 46 22.59 -9.87 -1.05
CA THR A 46 22.38 -10.89 -0.01
C THR A 46 21.10 -10.59 0.74
N ILE A 47 20.26 -11.62 0.88
CA ILE A 47 19.03 -11.51 1.66
C ILE A 47 19.36 -11.41 3.14
N SER A 48 18.82 -10.37 3.79
CA SER A 48 18.97 -10.18 5.22
C SER A 48 18.02 -11.08 6.00
N THR A 49 18.41 -12.33 6.26
CA THR A 49 17.63 -13.30 7.08
C THR A 49 17.06 -12.73 8.39
N PRO A 50 17.78 -11.89 9.16
CA PRO A 50 17.21 -11.33 10.40
C PRO A 50 16.05 -10.36 10.18
N LYS A 51 15.96 -9.75 8.99
CA LYS A 51 14.90 -8.79 8.61
C LYS A 51 13.75 -9.47 7.87
N THR A 52 14.02 -10.58 7.18
CA THR A 52 13.00 -11.33 6.44
C THR A 52 12.12 -12.12 7.40
N VAL A 53 10.80 -11.95 7.26
CA VAL A 53 9.79 -12.59 8.10
C VAL A 53 8.73 -13.27 7.23
N VAL A 54 8.04 -14.24 7.80
CA VAL A 54 6.95 -14.97 7.15
C VAL A 54 5.66 -14.78 7.94
N MET A 55 4.57 -14.53 7.23
CA MET A 55 3.23 -14.49 7.79
C MET A 55 2.38 -15.55 7.08
N HIS A 56 1.66 -16.37 7.85
CA HIS A 56 0.71 -17.34 7.32
C HIS A 56 -0.69 -16.98 7.78
N GLN A 57 -1.58 -16.84 6.82
CA GLN A 57 -2.99 -16.50 7.01
C GLN A 57 -3.86 -17.73 6.74
N PRO A 58 -4.09 -18.60 7.74
CA PRO A 58 -4.95 -19.76 7.56
C PRO A 58 -6.42 -19.34 7.41
N PRO A 59 -7.26 -20.20 6.80
CA PRO A 59 -8.71 -20.04 6.89
C PRO A 59 -9.17 -19.89 8.36
N PRO A 60 -10.25 -19.13 8.65
CA PRO A 60 -10.66 -18.82 10.03
C PRO A 60 -10.88 -20.03 10.95
N THR A 61 -11.23 -21.19 10.36
CA THR A 61 -11.53 -22.43 11.08
C THR A 61 -10.38 -23.44 11.07
N ALA A 62 -9.29 -23.15 10.36
CA ALA A 62 -8.16 -24.06 10.23
C ALA A 62 -7.20 -23.93 11.43
N LYS A 63 -6.62 -25.06 11.85
CA LYS A 63 -5.55 -25.05 12.85
C LYS A 63 -4.35 -24.29 12.30
N TYR A 64 -3.77 -23.42 13.13
CA TYR A 64 -2.57 -22.69 12.77
C TYR A 64 -1.36 -23.65 12.71
N ASN A 65 -0.80 -23.80 11.51
CA ASN A 65 0.47 -24.49 11.29
C ASN A 65 1.49 -23.46 10.82
N ALA A 66 2.55 -23.26 11.59
CA ALA A 66 3.59 -22.30 11.23
C ALA A 66 4.38 -22.81 10.00
N PRO A 67 4.43 -22.07 8.88
CA PRO A 67 5.28 -22.46 7.77
C PRO A 67 6.75 -22.43 8.20
N ARG A 68 7.49 -23.42 7.69
CA ARG A 68 8.94 -23.48 7.79
C ARG A 68 9.51 -23.13 6.43
N ILE A 69 9.95 -21.88 6.28
CA ILE A 69 10.61 -21.36 5.08
C ILE A 69 12.05 -21.07 5.44
N ASN A 70 12.97 -21.61 4.65
CA ASN A 70 14.40 -21.52 4.88
C ASN A 70 15.09 -20.94 3.66
N VAL A 71 16.16 -20.17 3.86
CA VAL A 71 17.09 -19.76 2.79
C VAL A 71 18.50 -19.90 3.32
N ASN A 72 19.40 -20.48 2.53
CA ASN A 72 20.81 -20.65 2.90
C ASN A 72 21.00 -21.35 4.27
N GLY A 73 20.12 -22.30 4.60
CA GLY A 73 20.15 -23.04 5.87
C GLY A 73 19.56 -22.29 7.08
N ALA A 74 19.13 -21.03 6.92
CA ALA A 74 18.53 -20.25 7.98
C ALA A 74 17.00 -20.13 7.81
N GLN A 75 16.26 -20.34 8.89
CA GLN A 75 14.80 -20.28 8.90
C GLN A 75 14.31 -18.85 9.19
N PHE A 76 13.30 -18.40 8.45
CA PHE A 76 12.68 -17.09 8.71
C PHE A 76 11.75 -17.11 9.91
N LYS A 77 11.70 -15.96 10.60
CA LYS A 77 10.82 -15.76 11.76
C LYS A 77 9.37 -15.67 11.28
N ASN A 78 8.49 -16.41 11.95
CA ASN A 78 7.05 -16.28 11.76
C ASN A 78 6.51 -15.11 12.58
N VAL A 79 5.67 -14.28 11.98
CA VAL A 79 5.04 -13.12 12.64
C VAL A 79 3.52 -13.21 12.62
N GLU A 80 2.89 -12.50 13.55
CA GLU A 80 1.43 -12.34 13.60
C GLU A 80 0.97 -11.06 12.91
N THR A 81 1.81 -10.03 12.93
CA THR A 81 1.57 -8.76 12.26
C THR A 81 2.79 -8.41 11.42
N PHE A 82 2.52 -7.94 10.20
CA PHE A 82 3.51 -7.55 9.22
C PHE A 82 3.27 -6.10 8.82
N ALA A 83 4.26 -5.25 9.03
CA ALA A 83 4.20 -3.86 8.61
C ALA A 83 4.90 -3.71 7.27
N TYR A 84 4.19 -3.21 6.26
CA TYR A 84 4.72 -2.99 4.91
C TYR A 84 4.21 -1.66 4.37
N LEU A 85 5.12 -0.76 4.00
CA LEU A 85 4.84 0.56 3.40
C LEU A 85 3.76 1.39 4.14
N GLY A 86 3.77 1.32 5.47
CA GLY A 86 2.84 2.06 6.34
C GLY A 86 1.47 1.39 6.53
N GLY A 87 1.24 0.22 5.92
CA GLY A 87 0.16 -0.69 6.24
C GLY A 87 0.57 -1.75 7.25
N THR A 88 -0.40 -2.27 7.99
CA THR A 88 -0.20 -3.41 8.88
C THR A 88 -1.14 -4.51 8.47
N MET A 89 -0.59 -5.62 7.98
CA MET A 89 -1.32 -6.85 7.75
C MET A 89 -1.25 -7.71 9.00
N SER A 90 -2.33 -8.41 9.28
CA SER A 90 -2.42 -9.32 10.42
C SER A 90 -2.67 -10.75 9.94
N ARG A 91 -2.23 -11.72 10.74
CA ARG A 91 -2.50 -13.14 10.54
C ARG A 91 -3.99 -13.44 10.48
N ASN A 92 -4.79 -12.75 11.29
CA ASN A 92 -6.23 -12.90 11.23
C ASN A 92 -6.71 -12.20 9.95
N THR A 93 -7.26 -12.96 9.01
CA THR A 93 -7.81 -12.47 7.74
C THR A 93 -9.09 -11.64 7.92
N ARG A 94 -9.34 -11.13 9.13
CA ARG A 94 -10.54 -10.38 9.48
C ARG A 94 -10.38 -8.96 8.99
N ILE A 95 -11.00 -8.72 7.83
CA ILE A 95 -11.15 -7.39 7.23
C ILE A 95 -11.71 -6.39 8.25
N ASP A 96 -12.54 -6.84 9.20
CA ASP A 96 -13.09 -6.04 10.30
C ASP A 96 -12.03 -5.27 11.11
N ASP A 97 -10.92 -5.95 11.47
CA ASP A 97 -9.89 -5.37 12.34
C ASP A 97 -9.10 -4.30 11.59
N GLU A 98 -8.81 -4.55 10.31
CA GLU A 98 -8.16 -3.58 9.44
C GLU A 98 -9.07 -2.37 9.20
N LEU A 99 -10.35 -2.60 8.92
CA LEU A 99 -11.33 -1.55 8.74
C LEU A 99 -11.47 -0.68 10.00
N ALA A 100 -11.53 -1.30 11.18
CA ALA A 100 -11.59 -0.60 12.45
C ALA A 100 -10.33 0.28 12.66
N GLN A 101 -9.14 -0.22 12.33
CA GLN A 101 -7.91 0.55 12.39
C GLN A 101 -7.92 1.75 11.42
N ARG A 102 -8.41 1.57 10.19
CA ARG A 102 -8.54 2.65 9.19
C ARG A 102 -9.52 3.72 9.66
N ILE A 103 -10.67 3.31 10.19
CA ILE A 103 -11.66 4.23 10.77
C ILE A 103 -11.05 5.02 11.93
N CYS A 104 -10.29 4.36 12.81
CA CYS A 104 -9.60 5.04 13.91
C CYS A 104 -8.59 6.07 13.41
N LYS A 105 -7.74 5.72 12.43
CA LYS A 105 -6.75 6.64 11.83
C LYS A 105 -7.43 7.83 11.13
N ALA A 106 -8.48 7.58 10.35
CA ALA A 106 -9.25 8.63 9.68
C ALA A 106 -9.91 9.56 10.72
N SER A 107 -10.43 9.00 11.81
CA SER A 107 -11.02 9.77 12.90
C SER A 107 -9.98 10.67 13.59
N GLN A 108 -8.78 10.15 13.86
CA GLN A 108 -7.68 10.95 14.40
C GLN A 108 -7.24 12.07 13.45
N ALA A 109 -7.13 11.77 12.15
CA ALA A 109 -6.82 12.76 11.13
C ALA A 109 -7.89 13.85 11.05
N PHE A 110 -9.17 13.45 11.15
CA PHE A 110 -10.29 14.38 11.24
C PHE A 110 -10.21 15.26 12.49
N SER A 111 -9.95 14.71 13.68
CA SER A 111 -9.81 15.51 14.90
C SER A 111 -8.70 16.56 14.79
N ARG A 112 -7.55 16.19 14.21
CA ARG A 112 -6.43 17.13 13.94
C ARG A 112 -6.84 18.21 12.94
N LEU A 113 -7.50 17.82 11.86
CA LEU A 113 -7.96 18.75 10.82
C LEU A 113 -9.05 19.69 11.35
N GLN A 114 -9.96 19.20 12.19
CA GLN A 114 -11.02 19.97 12.82
C GLN A 114 -10.43 21.09 13.68
N ALA A 115 -9.40 20.82 14.47
CA ALA A 115 -8.70 21.85 15.24
C ALA A 115 -8.10 22.97 14.34
N PHE A 116 -7.66 22.64 13.13
CA PHE A 116 -7.17 23.64 12.17
C PHE A 116 -8.31 24.41 11.48
N MET A 117 -9.39 23.72 11.11
CA MET A 117 -10.48 24.28 10.30
C MET A 117 -11.55 25.03 11.12
N CYS A 118 -11.83 24.60 12.36
CA CYS A 118 -12.83 25.22 13.22
C CYS A 118 -12.33 26.52 13.84
N ASN A 119 -11.02 26.64 14.09
CA ASN A 119 -10.43 27.83 14.69
C ASN A 119 -10.19 28.98 13.70
N ARG A 120 -10.30 28.72 12.38
CA ARG A 120 -10.08 29.73 11.33
C ARG A 120 -11.38 30.10 10.63
N HIS A 121 -11.86 31.30 10.93
CA HIS A 121 -13.09 31.88 10.38
C HIS A 121 -12.96 32.33 8.92
N GLY A 122 -11.73 32.51 8.41
CA GLY A 122 -11.46 32.95 7.03
C GLY A 122 -11.32 31.84 5.98
N ILE A 123 -11.49 30.57 6.35
CA ILE A 123 -11.38 29.46 5.38
C ILE A 123 -12.76 29.19 4.77
N HIS A 124 -12.84 29.29 3.45
CA HIS A 124 -14.06 29.00 2.71
C HIS A 124 -14.50 27.53 2.85
N VAL A 125 -15.81 27.29 2.88
CA VAL A 125 -16.40 25.95 3.04
C VAL A 125 -15.93 24.97 1.96
N ASN A 126 -15.76 25.43 0.71
CA ASN A 126 -15.24 24.60 -0.37
C ASN A 126 -13.82 24.10 -0.10
N THR A 127 -12.96 24.96 0.47
CA THR A 127 -11.59 24.58 0.85
C THR A 127 -11.61 23.57 2.01
N LYS A 128 -12.49 23.77 3.00
CA LYS A 128 -12.73 22.82 4.09
C LYS A 128 -13.13 21.44 3.59
N LEU A 129 -14.03 21.38 2.59
CA LEU A 129 -14.45 20.13 1.94
C LEU A 129 -13.31 19.46 1.17
N LYS A 130 -12.51 20.23 0.41
CA LYS A 130 -11.32 19.70 -0.28
C LYS A 130 -10.31 19.12 0.71
N MET A 131 -10.03 19.82 1.81
CA MET A 131 -9.12 19.32 2.85
C MET A 131 -9.65 18.04 3.51
N TYR A 132 -10.95 17.94 3.78
CA TYR A 132 -11.56 16.71 4.28
C TYR A 132 -11.34 15.53 3.31
N LYS A 133 -11.56 15.72 2.00
CA LYS A 133 -11.33 14.67 0.99
C LYS A 133 -9.85 14.27 0.91
N VAL A 134 -8.95 15.24 0.87
CA VAL A 134 -7.51 14.98 0.72
C VAL A 134 -6.90 14.30 1.96
N VAL A 135 -7.39 14.62 3.16
CA VAL A 135 -6.77 14.14 4.40
C VAL A 135 -7.54 12.97 5.00
N VAL A 136 -8.84 13.10 5.21
CA VAL A 136 -9.64 12.13 5.96
C VAL A 136 -10.09 10.99 5.05
N LEU A 137 -10.66 11.32 3.90
CA LEU A 137 -11.12 10.31 2.95
C LEU A 137 -9.94 9.53 2.36
N ALA A 138 -8.83 10.21 2.03
CA ALA A 138 -7.60 9.52 1.62
C ALA A 138 -7.08 8.57 2.72
N THR A 139 -7.11 8.97 3.99
CA THR A 139 -6.68 8.09 5.10
C THR A 139 -7.59 6.86 5.25
N LEU A 140 -8.89 7.00 4.99
CA LEU A 140 -9.85 5.90 5.05
C LEU A 140 -9.72 4.93 3.86
N ILE A 141 -9.56 5.48 2.65
CA ILE A 141 -9.50 4.71 1.40
C ILE A 141 -8.14 4.04 1.23
N ARG A 142 -7.04 4.70 1.65
CA ARG A 142 -5.69 4.18 1.45
C ARG A 142 -5.54 2.82 2.12
N SER A 143 -5.52 1.78 1.30
CA SER A 143 -5.08 0.44 1.66
C SER A 143 -3.64 0.52 2.16
N GLY A 144 -3.36 -0.18 3.25
CA GLY A 144 -2.01 -0.32 3.78
C GLY A 144 -1.14 -1.22 2.89
N GLY A 145 -1.01 -0.86 1.62
CA GLY A 145 -0.36 -1.64 0.57
C GLY A 145 -1.03 -1.33 -0.77
N LEU A 146 -0.18 -0.94 -1.71
CA LEU A 146 -0.43 -0.63 -3.12
C LEU A 146 -0.97 0.76 -3.47
N ASP A 147 -0.16 1.39 -4.32
CA ASP A 147 -0.22 2.73 -4.86
C ASP A 147 -1.48 3.03 -5.68
N HIS A 148 -1.98 4.25 -5.50
CA HIS A 148 -2.44 5.09 -6.61
C HIS A 148 -2.37 6.57 -6.23
N LEU A 149 -1.25 6.98 -5.61
CA LEU A 149 -0.97 8.41 -5.41
C LEU A 149 -0.62 9.14 -6.72
N LEU A 150 -0.43 8.44 -7.83
CA LEU A 150 -0.13 9.10 -9.11
C LEU A 150 -1.37 9.52 -9.90
N GLU A 151 -2.59 9.10 -9.54
CA GLU A 151 -3.78 9.49 -10.32
C GLU A 151 -4.58 10.60 -9.62
N VAL A 152 -4.75 10.51 -8.29
CA VAL A 152 -5.49 11.54 -7.53
C VAL A 152 -4.67 12.82 -7.30
N ILE A 153 -3.34 12.71 -7.16
CA ILE A 153 -2.46 13.90 -7.12
C ILE A 153 -2.41 14.54 -8.50
N GLN A 154 -2.35 13.76 -9.57
CA GLN A 154 -2.34 14.28 -10.94
C GLN A 154 -3.68 14.90 -11.34
N GLU A 155 -4.81 14.40 -10.82
CA GLU A 155 -6.12 15.04 -10.95
C GLU A 155 -6.24 16.30 -10.09
N ALA A 156 -5.60 16.35 -8.91
CA ALA A 156 -5.50 17.55 -8.08
C ALA A 156 -4.57 18.63 -8.69
N GLU A 157 -3.56 18.23 -9.46
CA GLU A 157 -2.61 19.09 -10.19
C GLU A 157 -3.11 19.47 -11.60
N SER A 158 -4.10 18.79 -12.17
CA SER A 158 -4.72 19.14 -13.47
C SER A 158 -5.84 20.19 -13.35
N LEU A 159 -6.47 20.31 -12.18
CA LEU A 159 -7.52 21.28 -11.88
C LEU A 159 -7.10 22.77 -12.00
N PRO A 160 -5.87 23.19 -11.63
CA PRO A 160 -5.41 24.56 -11.85
C PRO A 160 -5.26 24.91 -13.34
N SER A 161 -4.81 23.95 -14.16
CA SER A 161 -4.55 24.15 -15.60
C SER A 161 -5.83 24.25 -16.43
N GLN A 162 -6.89 23.51 -16.04
CA GLN A 162 -8.21 23.57 -16.68
C GLN A 162 -8.92 24.91 -16.43
N LEU A 163 -8.73 25.52 -15.25
CA LEU A 163 -9.27 26.84 -14.94
C LEU A 163 -8.52 27.98 -15.67
N ILE A 164 -7.24 27.82 -15.97
CA ILE A 164 -6.46 28.83 -16.72
C ILE A 164 -6.86 28.82 -18.21
N LEU A 165 -7.07 27.65 -18.82
CA LEU A 165 -7.54 27.56 -20.22
C LEU A 165 -8.96 28.12 -20.42
N GLN A 166 -9.90 27.80 -19.52
CA GLN A 166 -11.27 28.32 -19.60
C GLN A 166 -11.36 29.83 -19.41
N ASN A 167 -10.48 30.42 -18.60
CA ASN A 167 -10.44 31.86 -18.39
C ASN A 167 -9.74 32.59 -19.56
N THR A 168 -8.80 31.94 -20.25
CA THR A 168 -8.10 32.54 -21.40
C THR A 168 -8.99 32.53 -22.66
N GLU A 169 -9.80 31.48 -22.87
CA GLU A 169 -10.80 31.45 -23.96
C GLU A 169 -11.94 32.46 -23.71
N ALA A 170 -12.32 32.68 -22.45
CA ALA A 170 -13.34 33.66 -22.08
C ALA A 170 -12.89 35.13 -22.21
N ASP A 171 -11.58 35.40 -22.11
CA ASP A 171 -11.02 36.76 -22.30
C ASP A 171 -10.73 37.08 -23.78
N MET A 172 -10.39 36.09 -24.62
CA MET A 172 -10.24 36.31 -26.07
C MET A 172 -11.57 36.53 -26.79
N ALA A 173 -12.70 36.06 -26.24
CA ALA A 173 -14.04 36.28 -26.81
C ALA A 173 -14.67 37.63 -26.44
N ARG A 174 -13.99 38.48 -25.66
CA ARG A 174 -14.48 39.80 -25.22
C ARG A 174 -13.74 40.98 -25.83
N GLN A 175 -12.78 40.74 -26.71
CA GLN A 175 -12.05 41.76 -27.45
C GLN A 175 -12.08 41.46 -28.95
N ASP A 176 -13.20 41.78 -29.58
CA ASP A 176 -13.19 42.21 -30.98
C ASP A 176 -14.06 43.47 -31.06
N PRO A 177 -13.59 44.56 -31.71
CA PRO A 177 -14.31 45.83 -31.81
C PRO A 177 -15.53 45.78 -32.75
#